data_AF-A0A9D3U5A0-F1
#
_entry.id   AF-A0A9D3U5A0-F1
#
_cell.length_a   1.000
_cell.length_b   1.000
_cell.length_c   1.000
_cell.angle_alpha   90.00
_cell.angle_beta   90.00
_cell.angle_gamma   90.00
#
_symmetry.space_group_name_H-M   'P 1'
#
loop_
_entity.id
_entity.type
_entity.pdbx_description
1 polymer ?
#
loop_
_entity_poly.entity_id
_entity_poly.type
_entity_poly.pdbx_seq_one_letter_code
_entity_poly.pdbx_strand_id
1 'polypeptide(L)'
;MSPCRYLKFRNRSIAESLAVVKSSLDPQRDFRDSMVEMIVENNIRSSKELEDLLACYLSLNSNQYHDLIIKAFEQIWLDMTNLRLGKFPDGRE
;
A
#
# COMPACT_ATOMS: atom_id res chain seq x y z
N MET A 1 24.39 8.85 -8.22
CA MET A 1 23.02 8.38 -8.52
C MET A 1 22.37 8.01 -7.19
N SER A 2 21.36 8.79 -6.77
CA SER A 2 20.80 8.70 -5.40
C SER A 2 19.62 7.73 -5.37
N PRO A 3 19.68 6.60 -4.65
CA PRO A 3 18.62 5.59 -4.76
C PRO A 3 17.38 5.87 -3.91
N CYS A 4 17.46 6.70 -2.85
CA CYS A 4 16.46 6.65 -1.78
C CYS A 4 16.15 8.00 -1.11
N ARG A 5 15.76 9.06 -1.86
CA ARG A 5 15.54 10.38 -1.24
C ARG A 5 14.10 10.74 -0.81
N TYR A 6 13.07 9.88 -0.84
CA TYR A 6 11.73 10.36 -0.45
C TYR A 6 10.72 9.42 0.24
N LEU A 7 11.15 8.32 0.88
CA LEU A 7 10.31 7.71 1.90
C LEU A 7 11.07 7.70 3.23
N LYS A 8 10.94 8.80 3.97
CA LYS A 8 11.30 8.90 5.39
C LYS A 8 10.27 8.11 6.24
N PHE A 9 9.82 6.95 5.75
CA PHE A 9 8.70 6.20 6.29
C PHE A 9 9.07 5.31 7.47
N ARG A 10 10.35 4.93 7.64
CA ARG A 10 10.88 4.28 8.86
C ARG A 10 12.38 3.97 8.72
N ASN A 11 13.23 4.99 8.71
CA ASN A 11 14.69 4.80 8.78
C ASN A 11 15.20 4.29 10.16
N ARG A 12 14.36 3.66 10.98
CA ARG A 12 14.75 3.10 12.28
C ARG A 12 14.46 1.61 12.48
N SER A 13 13.77 0.91 11.58
CA SER A 13 13.36 -0.49 11.86
C SER A 13 13.57 -1.48 10.70
N ILE A 14 13.69 -1.01 9.45
CA ILE A 14 13.86 -1.93 8.31
C ILE A 14 15.28 -2.52 8.25
N ALA A 15 16.28 -1.84 8.82
CA ALA A 15 17.67 -2.32 8.84
C ALA A 15 17.89 -3.54 9.77
N GLU A 16 16.94 -3.88 10.65
CA GLU A 16 17.09 -4.97 11.64
C GLU A 16 16.04 -6.09 11.53
N SER A 17 15.17 -6.06 10.52
CA SER A 17 14.15 -7.11 10.37
C SER A 17 14.63 -8.16 9.37
N LEU A 18 15.36 -9.16 9.88
CA LEU A 18 15.53 -10.45 9.21
C LEU A 18 14.14 -10.98 8.83
N ALA A 19 13.82 -10.94 7.54
CA ALA A 19 12.54 -11.37 7.02
C ALA A 19 12.38 -12.89 7.23
N VAL A 20 11.69 -13.26 8.29
CA VAL A 20 11.19 -14.62 8.47
C VAL A 20 10.08 -14.81 7.45
N VAL A 21 10.25 -15.75 6.52
CA VAL A 21 9.22 -16.06 5.52
C VAL A 21 8.02 -16.65 6.24
N LYS A 22 7.07 -15.80 6.64
CA LYS A 22 5.73 -16.24 7.00
C LYS A 22 5.02 -16.57 5.68
N SER A 23 4.88 -17.85 5.38
CA SER A 23 3.95 -18.33 4.36
C SER A 23 2.54 -18.00 4.85
N SER A 24 2.04 -16.83 4.50
CA SER A 24 0.66 -16.47 4.80
C SER A 24 -0.30 -17.30 3.95
N LEU A 25 -1.46 -17.61 4.53
CA LEU A 25 -2.56 -18.28 3.83
C LEU A 25 -3.23 -17.33 2.82
N ASP A 26 -3.09 -16.02 2.99
CA ASP A 26 -3.62 -15.01 2.07
C ASP A 26 -2.62 -13.82 1.92
N PRO A 27 -1.58 -13.99 1.09
CA PRO A 27 -0.57 -12.95 0.90
C PRO A 27 -1.13 -11.63 0.35
N GLN A 28 -2.22 -11.68 -0.42
CA GLN A 28 -2.85 -10.48 -0.96
C GLN A 28 -3.50 -9.65 0.15
N ARG A 29 -4.25 -10.30 1.06
CA ARG A 29 -4.83 -9.64 2.23
C ARG A 29 -3.75 -9.06 3.14
N ASP A 30 -2.64 -9.77 3.32
CA ASP A 30 -1.53 -9.28 4.14
C ASP A 30 -0.84 -8.04 3.55
N PHE A 31 -0.61 -8.02 2.22
CA PHE A 31 -0.11 -6.82 1.56
C PHE A 31 -1.08 -5.65 1.72
N ARG A 32 -2.39 -5.90 1.57
CA ARG A 32 -3.42 -4.87 1.77
C ARG A 32 -3.39 -4.32 3.19
N ASP A 33 -3.45 -5.18 4.20
CA ASP A 33 -3.48 -4.77 5.60
C ASP A 33 -2.21 -3.97 5.96
N SER A 34 -1.03 -4.40 5.48
CA SER A 34 0.23 -3.70 5.67
C SER A 34 0.30 -2.33 4.97
N MET A 35 -0.23 -2.22 3.75
CA MET A 35 -0.31 -0.94 3.05
C MET A 35 -1.26 0.03 3.74
N VAL A 36 -2.43 -0.44 4.22
CA VAL A 36 -3.39 0.38 4.96
C VAL A 36 -2.76 0.91 6.25
N GLU A 37 -2.05 0.06 7.00
CA GLU A 37 -1.31 0.47 8.19
C GLU A 37 -0.30 1.58 7.84
N MET A 38 0.49 1.42 6.77
CA MET A 38 1.43 2.44 6.32
C MET A 38 0.76 3.76 5.94
N ILE A 39 -0.40 3.71 5.25
CA ILE A 39 -1.18 4.88 4.87
C ILE A 39 -1.68 5.64 6.11
N VAL A 40 -2.21 4.93 7.10
CA VAL A 40 -2.75 5.51 8.32
C VAL A 40 -1.62 6.07 9.20
N GLU A 41 -0.57 5.28 9.48
CA GLU A 41 0.53 5.68 10.36
C GLU A 41 1.30 6.89 9.83
N ASN A 42 1.50 6.97 8.52
CA ASN A 42 2.27 8.06 7.89
C ASN A 42 1.38 9.14 7.29
N ASN A 43 0.06 9.01 7.47
CA ASN A 43 -0.92 9.98 7.02
C ASN A 43 -0.79 10.32 5.51
N ILE A 44 -0.62 9.27 4.68
CA ILE A 44 -0.59 9.39 3.21
C ILE A 44 -1.96 9.90 2.74
N ARG A 45 -1.98 10.98 1.95
CA ARG A 45 -3.23 11.59 1.46
C ARG A 45 -3.23 11.92 -0.03
N SER A 46 -2.05 12.05 -0.64
CA SER A 46 -1.93 12.36 -2.06
C SER A 46 -1.78 11.11 -2.91
N SER A 47 -2.20 11.18 -4.18
CA SER A 47 -1.98 10.10 -5.15
C SER A 47 -0.50 9.80 -5.34
N LYS A 48 0.36 10.83 -5.32
CA LYS A 48 1.81 10.68 -5.45
C LYS A 48 2.43 9.88 -4.31
N GLU A 49 2.02 10.12 -3.08
CA GLU A 49 2.50 9.34 -1.93
C GLU A 49 2.03 7.88 -1.98
N LEU A 50 0.85 7.61 -2.54
CA LEU A 50 0.36 6.24 -2.79
C LEU A 50 1.14 5.55 -3.91
N GLU A 51 1.46 6.25 -4.99
CA GLU A 51 2.33 5.75 -6.06
C GLU A 51 3.74 5.43 -5.53
N ASP A 52 4.30 6.30 -4.69
CA ASP A 52 5.60 6.07 -4.05
C ASP A 52 5.55 4.84 -3.11
N LEU A 53 4.45 4.66 -2.37
CA LEU A 53 4.22 3.47 -1.55
C LEU A 53 4.18 2.20 -2.41
N LEU A 54 3.43 2.20 -3.52
CA LEU A 54 3.37 1.06 -4.44
C LEU A 54 4.74 0.73 -5.03
N ALA A 55 5.46 1.74 -5.52
CA ALA A 55 6.81 1.59 -6.07
C ALA A 55 7.79 0.99 -5.05
N CYS A 56 7.65 1.36 -3.77
CA CYS A 56 8.43 0.79 -2.68
C CYS A 56 8.16 -0.71 -2.52
N TYR A 57 6.89 -1.14 -2.45
CA TYR A 57 6.54 -2.56 -2.33
C TYR A 57 7.00 -3.39 -3.53
N LEU A 58 6.86 -2.87 -4.76
CA LEU A 58 7.34 -3.54 -5.96
C LEU A 58 8.86 -3.68 -5.98
N SER A 59 9.59 -2.70 -5.46
CA SER A 59 11.06 -2.73 -5.38
C SER A 59 11.58 -3.67 -4.29
N LEU A 60 10.85 -3.81 -3.18
CA LEU A 60 11.24 -4.64 -2.04
C LEU A 60 10.88 -6.12 -2.21
N ASN A 61 9.96 -6.47 -3.11
CA ASN A 61 9.47 -7.82 -3.29
C ASN A 61 9.83 -8.37 -4.68
N SER A 62 10.08 -9.68 -4.74
CA SER A 62 10.31 -10.37 -6.02
C SER A 62 9.09 -10.29 -6.94
N ASN A 63 9.33 -10.33 -8.25
CA ASN A 63 8.29 -10.22 -9.28
C ASN A 63 7.12 -11.21 -9.11
N GLN A 64 7.36 -12.37 -8.49
CA GLN A 64 6.30 -13.35 -8.18
C GLN A 64 5.17 -12.82 -7.28
N TYR A 65 5.42 -11.74 -6.53
CA TYR A 65 4.43 -11.10 -5.66
C TYR A 65 3.81 -9.84 -6.27
N HIS A 66 4.32 -9.35 -7.41
CA HIS A 66 3.91 -8.06 -7.97
C HIS A 66 2.42 -8.04 -8.31
N ASP A 67 1.89 -9.12 -8.88
CA ASP A 67 0.45 -9.22 -9.19
C ASP A 67 -0.41 -9.13 -7.92
N LEU A 68 0.04 -9.72 -6.80
CA LEU A 68 -0.69 -9.67 -5.53
C LEU A 68 -0.61 -8.28 -4.90
N ILE A 69 0.56 -7.64 -4.98
CA ILE A 69 0.80 -6.28 -4.51
C ILE A 69 -0.09 -5.28 -5.28
N ILE A 70 -0.15 -5.40 -6.62
CA ILE A 70 -0.99 -4.55 -7.47
C ILE A 70 -2.48 -4.75 -7.12
N LYS A 71 -2.94 -6.01 -7.01
CA LYS A 71 -4.33 -6.30 -6.61
C LYS A 71 -4.70 -5.73 -5.23
N ALA A 72 -3.79 -5.81 -4.27
CA ALA A 72 -3.99 -5.22 -2.95
C ALA A 72 -4.12 -3.68 -3.04
N PHE A 73 -3.24 -3.05 -3.82
CA PHE A 73 -3.28 -1.61 -4.06
C PHE A 73 -4.56 -1.15 -4.77
N GLU A 74 -5.00 -1.87 -5.80
CA GLU A 74 -6.26 -1.58 -6.51
C GLU A 74 -7.47 -1.63 -5.58
N GLN A 75 -7.53 -2.60 -4.66
CA GLN A 75 -8.60 -2.66 -3.66
C GLN A 75 -8.59 -1.44 -2.75
N ILE A 76 -7.42 -1.00 -2.28
CA ILE A 76 -7.31 0.20 -1.44
C ILE A 76 -7.79 1.43 -2.22
N TRP A 77 -7.40 1.55 -3.49
CA TRP A 77 -7.84 2.63 -4.36
C TRP A 77 -9.36 2.64 -4.56
N LEU A 78 -9.95 1.48 -4.83
CA LEU A 78 -11.40 1.31 -4.92
C LEU A 78 -12.09 1.65 -3.60
N ASP A 79 -11.59 1.19 -2.46
CA ASP A 79 -12.15 1.52 -1.15
C ASP A 79 -12.12 3.03 -0.88
N MET A 80 -11.00 3.70 -1.16
CA MET A 80 -10.87 5.15 -1.01
C MET A 80 -11.80 5.94 -1.93
N THR A 81 -12.02 5.46 -3.16
CA THR A 81 -12.91 6.11 -4.14
C THR A 81 -14.38 5.83 -3.85
N ASN A 82 -14.74 4.61 -3.44
CA ASN A 82 -16.10 4.25 -3.04
C ASN A 82 -16.53 4.99 -1.77
N LEU A 83 -15.64 5.19 -0.81
CA LEU A 83 -15.88 6.08 0.34
C LEU A 83 -16.14 7.54 -0.08
N ARG A 84 -15.53 7.99 -1.19
CA ARG A 84 -15.75 9.33 -1.76
C ARG A 84 -17.01 9.40 -2.64
N LEU A 85 -17.44 8.30 -3.25
CA LEU A 85 -18.63 8.21 -4.10
C LEU A 85 -19.92 7.92 -3.31
N GLY A 86 -19.82 7.57 -2.02
CA GLY A 86 -20.96 7.26 -1.13
C GLY A 86 -21.83 8.45 -0.68
N LYS A 87 -21.83 9.59 -1.37
CA LYS A 87 -22.81 10.68 -1.17
C LYS A 87 -23.32 11.24 -2.50
N PHE A 88 -24.04 10.41 -3.24
CA PHE A 88 -25.21 10.91 -3.96
C PHE A 88 -26.41 10.18 -3.37
N PRO A 89 -27.27 10.82 -2.55
CA PRO A 89 -28.64 10.35 -2.49
C PRO A 89 -29.13 10.42 -3.94
N ASP A 90 -29.50 9.28 -4.51
CA ASP A 90 -30.22 9.25 -5.77
C ASP A 90 -31.51 10.02 -5.55
N GLY A 91 -31.45 11.33 -5.80
CA GLY A 91 -32.59 12.19 -5.94
C GLY A 91 -33.18 11.89 -7.30
N ARG A 92 -34.06 10.89 -7.36
CA ARG A 92 -35.09 10.81 -8.39
C ARG A 92 -36.43 10.40 -7.78
N GLU A 93 -37.27 11.44 -7.69
CA GLU A 93 -38.72 11.51 -7.94
C GLU A 93 -39.65 10.56 -7.16
#